data_AF-A0A1Q8RXE2-F1
#
_entry.id   AF-A0A1Q8RXE2-F1
#
_cell.length_a   1.000
_cell.length_b   1.000
_cell.length_c   1.000
_cell.angle_alpha   90.00
_cell.angle_beta   90.00
_cell.angle_gamma   90.00
#
_symmetry.space_group_name_H-M   'P 1'
#
loop_
_entity.id
_entity.type
_entity.pdbx_description
1 polymer ?
#
loop_
_entity_poly.entity_id
_entity_poly.type
_entity_poly.pdbx_seq_one_letter_code
_entity_poly.pdbx_strand_id
1 'polypeptide(L)'
;FTLIGIAAALITAQLYLRLSIQRISLKASDLLLCTTWIFCIANASFDIVFYKLGAARPGVSVDLEGFDGSPEDIELIYKLQWVGLFPLYTSFYLSKATLLTVYANFFPVFMRKRRKILWGAMAFCVCAYLTTVAVNCLMCRPIQGNW
;
A
#
# COMPACT_ATOMS: atom_id res chain seq x y z
N PHE A 1 -14.75 6.21 -0.22
CA PHE A 1 -14.98 5.53 1.08
C PHE A 1 -15.84 4.28 1.01
N THR A 2 -16.86 4.21 0.15
CA THR A 2 -17.73 3.01 0.00
C THR A 2 -16.95 1.71 -0.20
N LEU A 3 -15.96 1.72 -1.11
CA LEU A 3 -15.10 0.55 -1.38
C LEU A 3 -14.26 0.10 -0.17
N ILE A 4 -13.74 1.05 0.62
CA ILE A 4 -12.95 0.76 1.83
C ILE A 4 -13.83 0.12 2.90
N GLY A 5 -15.06 0.61 3.06
CA GLY A 5 -16.05 0.04 3.98
C GLY A 5 -16.48 -1.37 3.58
N ILE A 6 -16.71 -1.61 2.28
CA ILE A 6 -17.01 -2.95 1.75
C ILE A 6 -15.83 -3.90 2.02
N ALA A 7 -14.60 -3.46 1.74
CA ALA A 7 -13.41 -4.24 2.03
C ALA A 7 -13.30 -4.58 3.54
N ALA A 8 -13.58 -3.62 4.42
CA ALA A 8 -13.59 -3.83 5.87
C ALA A 8 -14.59 -4.91 6.29
N ALA A 9 -15.82 -4.85 5.74
CA ALA A 9 -16.86 -5.83 6.02
C ALA A 9 -16.45 -7.23 5.57
N LEU A 10 -15.87 -7.35 4.37
CA LEU A 10 -15.39 -8.63 3.84
C LEU A 10 -14.23 -9.22 4.67
N ILE A 11 -13.24 -8.40 5.04
CA ILE A 11 -12.11 -8.83 5.86
C ILE A 11 -12.60 -9.29 7.23
N THR A 12 -13.47 -8.50 7.86
CA THR A 12 -14.05 -8.83 9.18
C THR A 12 -14.86 -10.12 9.12
N ALA A 13 -15.68 -10.30 8.08
CA ALA A 13 -16.44 -11.54 7.89
C ALA A 13 -15.52 -12.76 7.72
N GLN A 14 -14.44 -12.64 6.92
CA GLN A 14 -13.47 -13.72 6.73
C GLN A 14 -12.74 -14.09 8.03
N LEU A 15 -12.32 -13.10 8.82
CA LEU A 15 -11.69 -13.31 10.12
C LEU A 15 -12.66 -13.94 11.12
N TYR A 16 -13.91 -13.47 11.15
CA TYR A 16 -14.96 -14.00 12.02
C TYR A 16 -15.26 -15.47 11.71
N LEU A 17 -15.42 -15.83 10.43
CA LEU A 17 -15.62 -17.22 10.02
C LEU A 17 -14.45 -18.12 10.45
N ARG A 18 -13.21 -17.65 10.33
CA ARG A 18 -12.03 -18.45 10.69
C ARG A 18 -11.83 -18.61 12.19
N LEU A 19 -11.97 -17.53 12.95
CA LEU A 19 -11.73 -17.54 14.40
C LEU A 19 -12.89 -18.18 15.16
N SER A 20 -14.13 -17.78 14.83
CA SER A 20 -15.31 -18.18 15.58
C SER A 20 -15.79 -19.58 15.17
N ILE A 21 -15.94 -19.82 13.86
CA ILE A 21 -16.52 -21.07 13.35
C ILE A 21 -15.45 -22.15 13.19
N GLN A 22 -14.33 -21.83 12.53
CA GLN A 22 -13.30 -22.84 12.23
C GLN A 22 -12.31 -23.06 13.39
N ARG A 23 -12.18 -22.11 14.34
CA ARG A 23 -11.19 -22.10 15.44
C ARG A 23 -9.74 -22.36 14.98
N ILE A 24 -9.40 -21.92 13.78
CA ILE A 24 -8.05 -22.08 13.22
C ILE A 24 -7.23 -20.83 13.55
N SER A 25 -5.92 -21.01 13.80
CA SER A 25 -5.00 -19.89 14.03
C SER A 25 -4.92 -18.96 12.82
N LEU A 26 -4.74 -17.66 13.07
CA LEU A 26 -4.56 -16.64 12.04
C LEU A 26 -3.42 -17.02 11.09
N LYS A 27 -3.69 -16.99 9.78
CA LYS A 27 -2.66 -17.23 8.76
C LYS A 27 -1.89 -15.94 8.52
N ALA A 28 -0.63 -16.06 8.10
CA ALA A 28 0.18 -14.91 7.68
C ALA A 28 -0.54 -14.07 6.59
N SER A 29 -1.31 -14.71 5.70
CA SER A 29 -2.16 -14.05 4.70
C SER A 29 -3.22 -13.13 5.32
N ASP A 30 -3.81 -13.52 6.44
CA ASP A 30 -4.89 -12.77 7.08
C ASP A 30 -4.31 -11.52 7.77
N LEU A 31 -3.11 -11.64 8.36
CA LEU A 31 -2.36 -10.52 8.91
C LEU A 31 -1.97 -9.52 7.82
N LEU A 32 -1.36 -10.00 6.72
CA LEU A 32 -0.97 -9.14 5.59
C LEU A 32 -2.16 -8.39 4.99
N LEU A 33 -3.33 -9.04 4.91
CA LEU A 33 -4.55 -8.42 4.42
C LEU A 33 -5.04 -7.30 5.34
N CYS A 34 -5.00 -7.51 6.66
CA CYS A 34 -5.35 -6.47 7.64
C CYS A 34 -4.39 -5.28 7.54
N THR A 35 -3.09 -5.55 7.47
CA THR A 35 -2.06 -4.52 7.32
C THR A 35 -2.27 -3.74 6.03
N THR A 36 -2.54 -4.42 4.91
CA THR A 36 -2.87 -3.80 3.62
C THR A 36 -4.05 -2.83 3.75
N TRP A 37 -5.14 -3.27 4.39
CA TRP A 37 -6.34 -2.45 4.56
C TRP A 37 -6.07 -1.18 5.38
N ILE A 38 -5.28 -1.27 6.45
CA ILE A 38 -4.86 -0.09 7.24
C ILE A 38 -4.08 0.90 6.37
N PHE A 39 -3.12 0.43 5.58
CA PHE A 39 -2.36 1.29 4.67
C PHE A 39 -3.24 1.91 3.57
N CYS A 40 -4.25 1.18 3.07
CA CYS A 40 -5.24 1.75 2.14
C CYS A 40 -6.06 2.89 2.75
N ILE A 41 -6.43 2.81 4.04
CA ILE A 41 -7.12 3.90 4.75
C ILE A 41 -6.21 5.12 4.89
N ALA A 42 -4.96 4.89 5.27
CA ALA A 42 -3.97 5.96 5.37
C ALA A 42 -3.81 6.67 4.02
N ASN A 43 -3.66 5.91 2.93
CA ASN A 43 -3.58 6.47 1.58
C ASN A 43 -4.83 7.29 1.21
N ALA A 44 -6.02 6.75 1.43
CA ALA A 44 -7.27 7.46 1.13
C ALA A 44 -7.45 8.74 1.95
N SER A 45 -6.85 8.80 3.14
CA SER A 45 -6.85 10.00 3.98
C SER A 45 -5.94 11.08 3.37
N PHE A 46 -4.76 10.72 2.85
CA PHE A 46 -3.90 11.65 2.11
C PHE A 46 -4.58 12.20 0.85
N ASP A 47 -5.29 11.36 0.08
CA ASP A 47 -6.03 11.80 -1.12
C ASP A 47 -7.04 12.92 -0.81
N ILE A 48 -7.69 12.88 0.35
CA ILE A 48 -8.64 13.92 0.78
C ILE A 48 -7.92 15.21 1.15
N VAL A 49 -6.76 15.10 1.79
CA VAL A 49 -5.93 16.26 2.13
C VAL A 49 -5.45 16.94 0.83
N PHE A 50 -4.96 16.18 -0.15
CA PHE A 50 -4.59 16.72 -1.46
C PHE A 50 -5.77 17.35 -2.20
N TYR A 51 -6.96 16.76 -2.11
CA TYR A 51 -8.17 17.36 -2.66
C TYR A 51 -8.51 18.70 -2.02
N LYS A 52 -8.44 18.79 -0.68
CA LYS A 52 -8.69 20.04 0.06
C LYS A 52 -7.66 21.12 -0.24
N LEU A 53 -6.40 20.74 -0.43
CA LEU A 53 -5.31 21.64 -0.80
C LEU A 53 -5.37 22.08 -2.28
N GLY A 54 -6.30 21.55 -3.08
CA GLY A 54 -6.42 21.91 -4.49
C GLY A 54 -5.37 21.26 -5.41
N ALA A 55 -4.47 20.44 -4.86
CA ALA A 55 -3.44 19.71 -5.60
C ALA A 55 -4.03 18.61 -6.50
N ALA A 56 -5.26 18.15 -6.22
CA ALA A 56 -5.95 17.12 -7.01
C ALA A 56 -6.93 17.68 -8.07
N ARG A 57 -6.77 18.95 -8.49
CA ARG A 57 -7.62 19.57 -9.52
C ARG A 57 -7.14 19.19 -10.93
N PRO A 58 -8.06 19.00 -11.89
CA PRO A 58 -7.68 18.79 -13.28
C PRO A 58 -6.94 20.02 -13.81
N GLY A 59 -5.68 19.85 -14.22
CA GLY A 59 -4.80 20.92 -14.69
C GLY A 59 -3.56 21.18 -13.83
N VAL A 60 -3.46 20.58 -12.64
CA VAL A 60 -2.25 20.60 -11.81
C VAL A 60 -1.48 19.31 -12.02
N SER A 61 -0.22 19.40 -12.44
CA SER A 61 0.64 18.22 -12.64
C SER A 61 1.13 17.65 -11.30
N VAL A 62 1.67 16.43 -11.32
CA VAL A 62 2.28 15.78 -10.14
C VAL A 62 3.52 16.55 -9.63
N ASP A 63 4.12 17.39 -10.48
CA ASP A 63 5.20 18.32 -10.12
C ASP A 63 4.67 19.72 -9.76
N LEU A 64 3.36 19.84 -9.49
CA LEU A 64 2.64 21.06 -9.15
C LEU A 64 2.72 22.16 -10.23
N GLU A 65 3.03 21.79 -11.48
CA GLU A 65 2.96 22.74 -12.60
C GLU A 65 1.49 23.16 -12.78
N GLY A 66 1.23 24.46 -12.71
CA GLY A 66 -0.11 25.04 -12.77
C GLY A 66 -0.83 25.20 -11.43
N PHE A 67 -0.16 24.93 -10.30
CA PHE A 67 -0.71 25.23 -8.97
C PHE A 67 -0.49 26.70 -8.59
N ASP A 68 -1.58 27.45 -8.43
CA ASP A 68 -1.58 28.89 -8.11
C ASP A 68 -1.74 29.10 -6.59
N GLY A 69 -0.77 28.58 -5.81
CA GLY A 69 -0.77 28.61 -4.34
C GLY A 69 0.45 29.33 -3.76
N SER A 70 0.41 29.60 -2.46
CA SER A 70 1.54 30.20 -1.74
C SER A 70 2.77 29.26 -1.82
N PRO A 71 4.01 29.78 -1.85
CA PRO A 71 5.21 28.94 -1.73
C PRO A 71 5.19 28.02 -0.49
N GLU A 72 4.51 28.44 0.58
CA GLU A 72 4.31 27.63 1.80
C GLU A 72 3.38 26.43 1.56
N ASP A 73 2.33 26.60 0.74
CA ASP A 73 1.40 25.51 0.38
C ASP A 73 2.10 24.47 -0.51
N ILE A 74 2.97 24.93 -1.41
CA ILE A 74 3.77 24.07 -2.29
C ILE A 74 4.71 23.19 -1.46
N GLU A 75 5.42 23.76 -0.48
CA GLU A 75 6.29 23.01 0.43
C GLU A 75 5.49 21.96 1.22
N LEU A 76 4.34 22.35 1.76
CA LEU A 76 3.47 21.44 2.52
C LEU A 76 2.98 20.27 1.66
N ILE A 77 2.56 20.53 0.41
CA ILE A 77 2.11 19.49 -0.51
C ILE A 77 3.25 18.52 -0.84
N TYR A 78 4.48 19.02 -1.06
CA TYR A 78 5.64 18.16 -1.28
C TYR A 78 5.95 17.26 -0.08
N LYS A 79 5.90 17.78 1.14
CA LYS A 79 6.07 16.99 2.38
C LYS A 79 5.01 15.91 2.49
N LEU A 80 3.75 16.27 2.27
CA LEU A 80 2.64 15.32 2.31
C LEU A 80 2.75 14.27 1.20
N GLN A 81 3.23 14.63 0.01
CA GLN A 81 3.43 13.70 -1.10
C GLN A 81 4.53 12.71 -0.78
N TRP A 82 5.66 13.16 -0.21
CA TRP A 82 6.71 12.26 0.24
C TRP A 82 6.21 11.27 1.28
N VAL A 83 5.53 11.74 2.34
CA VAL A 83 4.97 10.87 3.38
C VAL A 83 3.88 9.95 2.82
N GLY A 84 3.02 10.46 1.93
CA GLY A 84 1.89 9.73 1.33
C GLY A 84 2.31 8.63 0.36
N LEU A 85 3.50 8.71 -0.22
CA LEU A 85 4.05 7.66 -1.09
C LEU A 85 4.35 6.37 -0.32
N PHE A 86 4.74 6.43 0.95
CA PHE A 86 4.98 5.23 1.78
C PHE A 86 3.74 4.33 1.94
N PRO A 87 2.58 4.84 2.40
CA PRO A 87 1.37 4.02 2.51
C PRO A 87 0.86 3.57 1.13
N LEU A 88 1.03 4.38 0.09
CA LEU A 88 0.72 3.99 -1.28
C LEU A 88 1.52 2.74 -1.70
N TYR A 89 2.85 2.82 -1.72
CA TYR A 89 3.68 1.68 -2.13
C TYR A 89 3.50 0.48 -1.21
N THR A 90 3.42 0.70 0.10
CA THR A 90 3.26 -0.38 1.08
C THR A 90 1.94 -1.12 0.86
N SER A 91 0.82 -0.43 0.62
CA SER A 91 -0.46 -1.09 0.32
C SER A 91 -0.40 -1.91 -0.99
N PHE A 92 0.23 -1.39 -2.04
CA PHE A 92 0.40 -2.10 -3.32
C PHE A 92 1.24 -3.38 -3.18
N TYR A 93 2.38 -3.32 -2.48
CA TYR A 93 3.26 -4.47 -2.30
C TYR A 93 2.68 -5.49 -1.32
N LEU A 94 2.02 -5.06 -0.24
CA LEU A 94 1.33 -5.96 0.68
C LEU A 94 0.15 -6.67 0.02
N SER A 95 -0.55 -6.03 -0.92
CA SER A 95 -1.61 -6.67 -1.72
C SER A 95 -1.04 -7.84 -2.55
N LYS A 96 0.11 -7.64 -3.21
CA LYS A 96 0.82 -8.70 -3.94
C LYS A 96 1.30 -9.81 -3.01
N ALA A 97 1.85 -9.46 -1.85
CA ALA A 97 2.30 -10.42 -0.85
C ALA A 97 1.12 -11.27 -0.33
N THR A 98 -0.02 -10.64 -0.04
CA THR A 98 -1.25 -11.33 0.38
C THR A 98 -1.66 -12.38 -0.66
N LEU A 99 -1.75 -12.00 -1.94
CA LEU A 99 -2.06 -12.95 -3.02
C LEU A 99 -1.06 -14.11 -3.08
N LEU A 100 0.25 -13.83 -3.02
CA LEU A 100 1.28 -14.86 -3.05
C LEU A 100 1.18 -15.83 -1.86
N THR A 101 0.85 -15.33 -0.67
CA THR A 101 0.64 -16.19 0.51
C THR A 101 -0.64 -17.03 0.41
N VAL A 102 -1.70 -16.52 -0.23
CA VAL A 102 -2.89 -17.33 -0.55
C VAL A 102 -2.51 -18.45 -1.52
N TYR A 103 -1.77 -18.14 -2.58
CA TYR A 103 -1.28 -19.15 -3.52
C TYR A 103 -0.35 -20.18 -2.86
N ALA A 104 0.46 -19.77 -1.89
CA ALA A 104 1.32 -20.68 -1.13
C ALA A 104 0.52 -21.73 -0.32
N ASN A 105 -0.68 -21.37 0.13
CA ASN A 105 -1.58 -22.30 0.81
C ASN A 105 -2.30 -23.24 -0.18
N PHE A 106 -2.54 -22.80 -1.41
CA PHE A 106 -3.23 -23.61 -2.43
C PHE A 106 -2.31 -24.63 -3.10
N PHE A 107 -1.03 -24.29 -3.33
CA PHE A 107 -0.07 -25.19 -3.97
C PHE A 107 0.58 -26.15 -2.97
N PRO A 108 0.31 -27.46 -3.06
CA PRO A 108 0.85 -28.40 -2.08
C PRO A 108 2.34 -28.69 -2.35
N VAL A 109 3.03 -29.20 -1.33
CA VAL A 109 4.50 -29.40 -1.31
C VAL A 109 5.02 -30.28 -2.45
N PHE A 110 4.20 -31.19 -2.97
CA PHE A 110 4.60 -32.12 -4.04
C PHE A 110 4.88 -31.42 -5.39
N MET A 111 4.30 -30.24 -5.65
CA MET A 111 4.50 -29.50 -6.90
C MET A 111 5.80 -28.67 -6.89
N ARG A 112 6.95 -29.33 -6.82
CA ARG A 112 8.28 -28.70 -6.63
C ARG A 112 8.59 -27.56 -7.61
N LYS A 113 8.26 -27.69 -8.91
CA LYS A 113 8.53 -26.65 -9.92
C LYS A 113 7.73 -25.37 -9.65
N ARG A 114 6.41 -25.49 -9.42
CA ARG A 114 5.52 -24.35 -9.16
C ARG A 114 5.89 -23.64 -7.85
N ARG A 115 6.30 -24.40 -6.83
CA ARG A 115 6.70 -23.83 -5.54
C ARG A 115 7.99 -23.01 -5.64
N LYS A 116 8.97 -23.44 -6.45
CA LYS A 116 10.18 -22.63 -6.71
C LYS A 116 9.86 -21.30 -7.39
N ILE A 117 8.97 -21.31 -8.38
CA ILE A 117 8.51 -20.07 -9.05
C ILE A 117 7.82 -19.15 -8.04
N LEU A 118 6.97 -19.70 -7.16
CA LEU A 118 6.30 -18.91 -6.13
C LEU A 118 7.29 -18.28 -5.14
N TRP A 119 8.30 -19.03 -4.68
CA TRP A 119 9.36 -18.48 -3.84
C TRP A 119 10.15 -17.37 -4.56
N GLY A 120 10.45 -17.55 -5.84
CA GLY A 120 11.08 -16.51 -6.66
C GLY A 120 10.23 -15.24 -6.74
N ALA A 121 8.91 -15.38 -6.95
CA ALA A 121 7.98 -14.25 -7.00
C ALA A 121 7.86 -13.52 -5.66
N MET A 122 7.86 -14.27 -4.53
CA MET A 122 7.87 -13.68 -3.19
C MET A 122 9.16 -12.91 -2.92
N ALA A 123 10.33 -13.50 -3.23
CA ALA A 123 11.61 -12.83 -3.08
C ALA A 123 11.69 -11.57 -3.96
N PHE A 124 11.25 -11.66 -5.22
CA PHE A 124 11.19 -10.50 -6.12
C PHE A 124 10.30 -9.39 -5.57
N CYS A 125 9.12 -9.70 -5.02
CA CYS A 125 8.24 -8.68 -4.42
C CYS A 125 8.90 -7.97 -3.24
N VAL A 126 9.62 -8.70 -2.38
CA VAL A 126 10.35 -8.11 -1.25
C VAL A 126 11.49 -7.22 -1.74
N CYS A 127 12.31 -7.71 -2.67
CA CYS A 127 13.42 -6.91 -3.24
C CYS A 127 12.91 -5.65 -3.96
N ALA A 128 11.82 -5.77 -4.72
CA ALA A 128 11.21 -4.65 -5.41
C ALA A 128 10.66 -3.62 -4.40
N TYR A 129 10.00 -4.06 -3.32
CA TYR A 129 9.55 -3.17 -2.25
C TYR A 129 10.71 -2.42 -1.59
N LEU A 130 11.78 -3.13 -1.20
CA LEU A 130 12.97 -2.52 -0.60
C LEU A 130 13.63 -1.52 -1.55
N THR A 131 13.71 -1.86 -2.83
CA THR A 131 14.25 -0.95 -3.86
C THR A 131 13.36 0.28 -4.01
N THR A 132 12.03 0.12 -4.03
CA THR A 132 11.12 1.27 -4.09
C THR A 132 11.26 2.17 -2.87
N VAL A 133 11.34 1.62 -1.66
CA VAL A 133 11.56 2.40 -0.43
C VAL A 133 12.90 3.11 -0.47
N ALA A 134 13.98 2.42 -0.87
CA ALA A 134 15.31 3.00 -1.00
C ALA A 134 15.33 4.13 -2.03
N VAL A 135 14.70 3.96 -3.19
CA VAL A 135 14.58 5.01 -4.22
C VAL A 135 13.81 6.21 -3.68
N ASN A 136 12.70 6.01 -2.96
CA ASN A 136 11.97 7.14 -2.36
C ASN A 136 12.77 7.90 -1.31
N CYS A 137 13.60 7.20 -0.52
CA CYS A 137 14.46 7.83 0.48
C CYS A 137 15.67 8.54 -0.15
N LEU A 138 16.21 8.01 -1.26
CA LEU A 138 17.42 8.50 -1.92
C LEU A 138 17.13 9.42 -3.12
N MET A 139 15.87 9.57 -3.51
CA MET A 139 15.49 10.46 -4.59
C MET A 139 15.88 11.90 -4.25
N CYS A 140 16.63 12.53 -5.15
CA CYS A 140 17.03 13.93 -5.07
C CYS A 140 15.81 14.87 -5.23
N ARG A 141 14.98 14.94 -4.18
CA ARG A 141 14.05 16.05 -3.94
C ARG A 141 14.75 17.06 -3.02
N PRO A 142 14.48 18.37 -3.13
CA PRO A 142 15.11 19.38 -2.27
C PRO A 142 14.86 19.04 -0.80
N ILE A 143 15.92 19.04 0.01
CA ILE A 143 15.94 18.46 1.36
C ILE A 143 14.94 19.13 2.33
N GLN A 144 14.56 20.39 2.04
CA GLN A 144 13.53 21.15 2.75
C GLN A 144 12.11 20.58 2.57
N GLY A 145 11.86 19.75 1.54
CA GLY A 145 10.58 19.10 1.30
C GLY A 145 10.44 17.70 1.92
N ASN A 146 11.51 17.13 2.49
CA ASN A 146 11.47 15.80 3.13
C ASN A 146 11.37 15.88 4.68
N TRP A 147 11.68 17.04 5.28
CA TRP A 147 11.70 17.28 6.74
C TRP A 147 10.97 18.57 7.10
#